data_AF-A0A7S1CXQ1-F1
#
_entry.id   AF-A0A7S1CXQ1-F1
#
_cell.length_a   1.000
_cell.length_b   1.000
_cell.length_c   1.000
_cell.angle_alpha   90.00
_cell.angle_beta   90.00
_cell.angle_gamma   90.00
#
_symmetry.space_group_name_H-M   'P 1'
#
loop_
_entity.id
_entity.type
_entity.pdbx_description
1 polymer ?
#
loop_
_entity_poly.entity_id
_entity_poly.type
_entity_poly.pdbx_seq_one_letter_code
_entity_poly.pdbx_strand_id
1 'polypeptide(L)'
;KCPFEAISIINLPKDLEKNTTHRYGPNSFKLHRLPMPRPGSVLGLVGTNGIGKSTALKILAGKMKPNLGRFDAPPDWEEILVHFRGSELQNYFTKILEDTLKATIKPQYVDHIPRAVRGKVGEILEKKDERSEAENWDCLSWA
;
A
#
# COMPACT_ATOMS: atom_id res chain seq x y z
N LYS A 1 -4.87 -40.32 19.48
CA LYS A 1 -5.22 -38.96 19.95
C LYS A 1 -4.64 -38.79 21.35
N CYS A 2 -3.86 -37.74 21.60
CA CYS A 2 -3.29 -37.48 22.92
C CYS A 2 -4.42 -37.12 23.91
N PRO A 3 -4.51 -37.74 25.09
CA PRO A 3 -5.60 -37.50 26.05
C PRO A 3 -5.48 -36.20 26.87
N PHE A 4 -4.33 -35.51 26.82
CA PHE A 4 -4.03 -34.36 27.69
C PHE A 4 -3.71 -33.05 26.93
N GLU A 5 -3.95 -32.98 25.61
CA GLU A 5 -3.57 -31.82 24.77
C GLU A 5 -2.10 -31.35 24.95
N ALA A 6 -1.21 -32.23 25.39
CA ALA A 6 0.18 -31.90 25.69
C ALA A 6 1.08 -31.72 24.44
N ILE A 7 0.52 -31.86 23.24
CA ILE A 7 1.24 -31.76 21.97
C ILE A 7 0.63 -30.64 21.14
N SER A 8 1.44 -29.62 20.88
CA SER A 8 1.13 -28.53 19.94
C SER A 8 1.85 -28.79 18.62
N ILE A 9 1.09 -28.86 17.53
CA ILE A 9 1.65 -28.93 16.17
C ILE A 9 1.56 -27.53 15.58
N ILE A 10 2.71 -26.86 15.46
CA ILE A 10 2.81 -25.51 14.89
C ILE A 10 3.33 -25.61 13.46
N ASN A 11 2.65 -24.96 12.52
CA ASN A 11 3.15 -24.83 11.16
C ASN A 11 4.21 -23.72 11.08
N LEU A 12 5.40 -24.08 10.65
CA LEU A 12 6.47 -23.11 10.39
C LEU A 12 6.21 -22.35 9.08
N PRO A 13 6.58 -21.07 9.01
CA PRO A 13 6.45 -20.29 7.78
C PRO A 13 7.33 -20.89 6.68
N LYS A 14 6.74 -21.12 5.51
CA LYS A 14 7.41 -21.54 4.27
C LYS A 14 7.06 -20.55 3.16
N ASP A 15 7.93 -20.39 2.17
CA ASP A 15 7.67 -19.52 1.02
C ASP A 15 6.35 -19.95 0.35
N LEU A 16 5.42 -18.99 0.19
CA LEU A 16 4.11 -19.20 -0.38
C LEU A 16 4.17 -18.82 -1.86
N GLU A 17 4.74 -19.70 -2.69
CA GLU A 17 4.84 -19.45 -4.13
C GLU A 17 3.48 -19.12 -4.77
N LYS A 18 2.40 -19.74 -4.26
CA LYS A 18 1.03 -19.62 -4.77
C LYS A 18 0.40 -18.24 -4.67
N ASN A 19 0.96 -17.30 -3.91
CA ASN A 19 0.38 -15.97 -3.77
C ASN A 19 1.48 -14.93 -3.90
N THR A 20 2.13 -14.79 -5.06
CA THR A 20 3.12 -13.72 -5.25
C THR A 20 2.45 -12.54 -5.93
N THR A 21 2.33 -11.41 -5.23
CA THR A 21 1.81 -10.14 -5.77
C THR A 21 2.86 -9.40 -6.59
N HIS A 22 4.10 -9.32 -6.09
CA HIS A 22 5.16 -8.58 -6.75
C HIS A 22 6.55 -9.19 -6.50
N ARG A 23 7.43 -9.13 -7.49
CA ARG A 23 8.83 -9.58 -7.40
C ARG A 23 9.74 -8.64 -8.19
N TYR A 24 10.88 -8.26 -7.64
CA TYR A 24 11.81 -7.36 -8.34
C TYR A 24 12.77 -8.06 -9.31
N GLY A 25 13.06 -9.34 -9.10
CA GLY A 25 14.04 -10.06 -9.93
C GLY A 25 14.31 -11.49 -9.44
N PRO A 26 15.24 -12.21 -10.11
CA PRO A 26 15.64 -13.55 -9.68
C PRO A 26 16.32 -13.45 -8.31
N ASN A 27 15.97 -14.37 -7.40
CA ASN A 27 16.43 -14.40 -5.99
C ASN A 27 16.26 -13.08 -5.21
N SER A 28 15.36 -12.20 -5.66
CA SER A 28 15.06 -10.94 -5.00
C SER A 28 13.81 -11.05 -4.13
N PHE A 29 13.52 -9.96 -3.42
CA PHE A 29 12.35 -9.80 -2.58
C PHE A 29 11.06 -10.13 -3.32
N LYS A 30 10.21 -10.95 -2.70
CA LYS A 30 8.85 -11.28 -3.14
C LYS A 30 7.84 -10.73 -2.13
N LEU A 31 6.86 -10.01 -2.62
CA LEU A 31 5.68 -9.61 -1.85
C LEU A 31 4.55 -10.56 -2.16
N HIS A 32 3.97 -11.18 -1.13
CA HIS A 32 2.96 -12.21 -1.35
C HIS A 32 1.53 -11.68 -1.38
N ARG A 33 1.10 -11.06 -0.29
CA ARG A 33 -0.27 -10.56 -0.13
C ARG A 33 -0.25 -9.05 0.03
N LEU A 34 -1.38 -8.42 -0.27
CA LEU A 34 -1.63 -7.03 0.04
C LEU A 34 -2.69 -6.92 1.12
N PRO A 35 -2.49 -6.05 2.12
CA PRO A 35 -3.55 -5.71 3.05
C PRO A 35 -4.58 -4.80 2.35
N MET A 36 -5.87 -5.02 2.63
CA MET A 36 -6.95 -4.25 2.03
C MET A 36 -7.40 -3.13 2.99
N PRO A 37 -7.34 -1.85 2.59
CA PRO A 37 -7.82 -0.75 3.42
C PRO A 37 -9.35 -0.67 3.38
N ARG A 38 -9.99 -0.69 4.56
CA ARG A 38 -11.44 -0.53 4.69
C ARG A 38 -11.81 0.93 4.98
N PRO A 39 -12.76 1.52 4.23
CA PRO A 39 -13.25 2.87 4.51
C PRO A 39 -13.72 3.02 5.97
N GLY A 40 -13.48 4.18 6.56
CA GLY A 40 -13.87 4.47 7.96
C GLY A 40 -13.00 3.80 9.03
N SER A 41 -11.96 3.05 8.65
CA SER A 41 -11.04 2.40 9.59
C SER A 41 -9.59 2.72 9.28
N VAL A 42 -8.74 2.70 10.32
CA VAL A 42 -7.30 2.88 10.17
C VAL A 42 -6.65 1.49 10.05
N LEU A 43 -6.01 1.23 8.91
CA LEU A 43 -5.24 0.01 8.67
C LEU A 43 -3.79 0.22 9.16
N GLY A 44 -3.42 -0.47 10.24
CA GLY A 44 -2.04 -0.52 10.73
C GLY A 44 -1.20 -1.56 9.97
N LEU A 45 -0.05 -1.14 9.42
CA LEU A 45 0.91 -2.03 8.76
C LEU A 45 2.23 -2.06 9.53
N VAL A 46 2.43 -3.10 10.34
CA VAL A 46 3.60 -3.25 11.22
C VAL A 46 4.43 -4.46 10.78
N GLY A 47 5.75 -4.31 10.83
CA GLY A 47 6.69 -5.38 10.50
C GLY A 47 8.12 -4.86 10.45
N THR A 48 9.10 -5.76 10.37
CA THR A 48 10.53 -5.41 10.28
C THR A 48 10.86 -4.66 8.99
N ASN A 49 11.99 -3.96 8.96
CA ASN A 49 12.46 -3.32 7.74
C ASN A 49 12.82 -4.38 6.69
N GLY A 50 12.55 -4.08 5.41
CA GLY A 50 12.77 -5.03 4.32
C GLY A 50 11.65 -6.06 4.07
N ILE A 51 10.60 -6.10 4.90
CA ILE A 51 9.46 -7.03 4.69
C ILE A 51 8.48 -6.60 3.59
N GLY A 52 8.72 -5.46 2.93
CA GLY A 52 7.90 -4.96 1.81
C GLY A 52 6.77 -4.01 2.16
N LYS A 53 6.76 -3.42 3.37
CA LYS A 53 5.73 -2.41 3.77
C LYS A 53 5.62 -1.27 2.77
N SER A 54 6.75 -0.67 2.39
CA SER A 54 6.80 0.43 1.42
C SER A 54 6.38 -0.02 0.03
N THR A 55 6.66 -1.26 -0.36
CA THR A 55 6.23 -1.83 -1.64
C THR A 55 4.70 -2.04 -1.67
N ALA A 56 4.12 -2.57 -0.58
CA ALA A 56 2.67 -2.71 -0.44
C ALA A 56 1.97 -1.35 -0.53
N LEU A 57 2.48 -0.31 0.15
CA LEU A 57 1.93 1.03 0.09
C LEU A 57 2.03 1.65 -1.32
N LYS A 58 3.14 1.43 -2.04
CA LYS A 58 3.29 1.91 -3.42
C LYS A 58 2.29 1.25 -4.37
N ILE A 59 2.02 -0.05 -4.17
CA ILE A 59 1.04 -0.79 -4.97
C ILE A 59 -0.38 -0.31 -4.67
N LEU A 60 -0.74 -0.21 -3.39
CA LEU A 60 -2.05 0.30 -2.98
C LEU A 60 -2.25 1.76 -3.43
N ALA A 61 -1.19 2.55 -3.53
CA ALA A 61 -1.31 3.92 -4.02
C ALA A 61 -1.37 4.05 -5.55
N GLY A 62 -1.40 2.94 -6.31
CA GLY A 62 -1.39 2.97 -7.77
C GLY A 62 -0.07 3.43 -8.40
N LYS A 63 0.94 3.79 -7.59
CA LYS A 63 2.27 4.24 -8.09
C LYS A 63 3.13 3.11 -8.62
N MET A 64 2.79 1.87 -8.29
CA MET A 64 3.50 0.67 -8.72
C MET A 64 2.48 -0.43 -9.05
N LYS A 65 2.58 -0.99 -10.25
CA LYS A 65 1.74 -2.09 -10.68
C LYS A 65 2.25 -3.42 -10.11
N PRO A 66 1.39 -4.29 -9.55
CA PRO A 66 1.81 -5.63 -9.16
C PRO A 66 2.15 -6.45 -10.41
N ASN A 67 3.26 -7.19 -10.38
CA ASN A 67 3.69 -7.98 -11.55
C ASN A 67 3.41 -9.48 -11.43
N LEU A 68 2.73 -9.89 -10.36
CA LEU A 68 2.33 -11.28 -10.10
C LEU A 68 3.50 -12.27 -10.12
N GLY A 69 4.71 -11.78 -9.77
CA GLY A 69 5.94 -12.56 -9.81
C GLY A 69 6.66 -12.59 -11.17
N ARG A 70 6.04 -12.08 -12.23
CA ARG A 70 6.60 -11.97 -13.59
C ARG A 70 7.36 -10.65 -13.74
N PHE A 71 8.64 -10.66 -13.37
CA PHE A 71 9.48 -9.45 -13.45
C PHE A 71 10.03 -9.19 -14.85
N ASP A 72 10.26 -10.23 -15.66
CA ASP A 72 10.77 -10.08 -17.04
C ASP A 72 9.69 -9.61 -18.03
N ALA A 73 8.44 -10.01 -17.79
CA ALA A 73 7.29 -9.67 -18.63
C ALA A 73 6.11 -9.28 -17.72
N PRO A 74 6.10 -8.04 -17.19
CA PRO A 74 5.06 -7.61 -16.26
C PRO A 74 3.69 -7.57 -16.97
N PRO A 75 2.64 -8.15 -16.37
CA PRO A 75 1.31 -8.24 -16.97
C PRO A 75 0.61 -6.88 -17.10
N ASP A 76 -0.45 -6.86 -17.91
CA ASP A 76 -1.33 -5.70 -18.04
C ASP A 76 -2.35 -5.54 -16.91
N TRP A 77 -2.94 -4.34 -16.76
CA TRP A 77 -3.93 -4.09 -15.72
C TRP A 77 -5.15 -5.01 -15.88
N GLU A 78 -5.53 -5.30 -17.12
CA GLU A 78 -6.58 -6.27 -17.44
C GLU A 78 -6.28 -7.65 -16.84
N GLU A 79 -5.05 -8.15 -17.03
CA GLU A 79 -4.65 -9.44 -16.51
C GLU A 79 -4.53 -9.46 -14.98
N ILE A 80 -4.08 -8.35 -14.38
CA ILE A 80 -4.04 -8.18 -12.92
C ILE A 80 -5.45 -8.20 -12.33
N LEU A 81 -6.41 -7.50 -12.95
CA LEU A 81 -7.81 -7.50 -12.51
C LEU A 81 -8.44 -8.89 -12.66
N VAL A 82 -8.09 -9.64 -13.70
CA VAL A 82 -8.49 -11.04 -13.85
C VAL A 82 -7.90 -11.92 -12.75
N HIS A 83 -6.62 -11.73 -12.39
CA HIS A 83 -5.98 -12.47 -11.31
C HIS A 83 -6.65 -12.24 -9.95
N PHE A 84 -7.05 -10.99 -9.66
CA PHE A 84 -7.72 -10.63 -8.42
C PHE A 84 -9.26 -10.78 -8.48
N ARG A 85 -9.80 -11.41 -9.54
CA ARG A 85 -11.25 -11.48 -9.75
C ARG A 85 -11.97 -12.13 -8.57
N GLY A 86 -13.03 -11.49 -8.10
CA GLY A 86 -13.82 -11.96 -6.96
C GLY A 86 -13.21 -11.64 -5.59
N SER A 87 -12.11 -10.88 -5.54
CA SER A 87 -11.54 -10.34 -4.31
C SER A 87 -11.85 -8.85 -4.13
N GLU A 88 -11.76 -8.36 -2.89
CA GLU A 88 -11.91 -6.93 -2.59
C GLU A 88 -10.85 -6.06 -3.31
N LEU A 89 -9.68 -6.62 -3.63
CA LEU A 89 -8.61 -5.91 -4.32
C LEU A 89 -8.96 -5.57 -5.77
N GLN A 90 -9.78 -6.39 -6.43
CA GLN A 90 -10.26 -6.07 -7.78
C GLN A 90 -11.01 -4.74 -7.78
N ASN A 91 -12.01 -4.60 -6.91
CA ASN A 91 -12.80 -3.38 -6.79
C ASN A 91 -11.94 -2.17 -6.40
N TYR A 92 -10.93 -2.39 -5.55
CA TYR A 92 -10.00 -1.35 -5.16
C TYR A 92 -9.14 -0.85 -6.34
N PHE A 93 -8.55 -1.75 -7.12
CA PHE A 93 -7.76 -1.38 -8.29
C PHE A 93 -8.61 -0.75 -9.38
N THR A 94 -9.83 -1.22 -9.62
CA THR A 94 -10.77 -0.58 -10.54
C THR A 94 -11.03 0.87 -10.13
N LYS A 95 -11.29 1.14 -8.85
CA LYS A 95 -11.50 2.51 -8.35
C LYS A 95 -10.30 3.42 -8.54
N ILE A 96 -9.09 2.88 -8.39
CA ILE A 96 -7.84 3.63 -8.66
C ILE A 96 -7.70 3.94 -10.15
N LEU A 97 -8.00 2.98 -11.02
CA LEU A 97 -7.89 3.14 -12.47
C LEU A 97 -8.95 4.10 -13.04
N GLU A 98 -10.12 4.15 -12.43
CA GLU A 98 -11.20 5.09 -12.76
C GLU A 98 -11.01 6.48 -12.13
N ASP A 99 -9.86 6.73 -11.47
CA ASP A 99 -9.55 7.97 -10.72
C ASP A 99 -10.57 8.34 -9.62
N THR A 100 -11.50 7.45 -9.29
CA THR A 100 -12.48 7.65 -8.20
C THR A 100 -11.85 7.55 -6.82
N LEU A 101 -10.71 6.87 -6.70
CA LEU A 101 -9.94 6.74 -5.46
C LEU A 101 -8.51 7.23 -5.68
N LYS A 102 -8.22 8.42 -5.13
CA LYS A 102 -6.88 9.00 -5.12
C LYS A 102 -6.17 8.70 -3.80
N ALA A 103 -5.01 8.05 -3.90
CA ALA A 103 -4.17 7.74 -2.75
C ALA A 103 -3.03 8.75 -2.60
N THR A 104 -2.97 9.42 -1.43
CA THR A 104 -1.88 10.34 -1.08
C THR A 104 -0.92 9.65 -0.13
N ILE A 105 0.38 9.69 -0.46
CA ILE A 105 1.45 9.13 0.38
C ILE A 105 2.24 10.27 1.01
N LYS A 106 2.41 10.23 2.33
CA LYS A 106 3.33 11.13 3.03
C LYS A 106 4.77 10.83 2.63
N PRO A 107 5.56 11.82 2.18
CA PRO A 107 6.98 11.63 1.93
C PRO A 107 7.69 11.12 3.18
N GLN A 108 8.58 10.13 3.01
CA GLN A 108 9.32 9.54 4.13
C GLN A 108 10.27 10.54 4.79
N TYR A 109 10.91 11.41 4.00
CA TYR A 109 11.83 12.45 4.46
C TYR A 109 11.13 13.81 4.46
N VAL A 110 10.45 14.11 5.55
CA VAL A 110 9.72 15.39 5.75
C VAL A 110 10.70 16.57 5.83
N ASP A 111 11.91 16.30 6.32
CA ASP A 111 13.06 17.22 6.37
C ASP A 111 13.52 17.70 4.99
N HIS A 112 13.20 16.96 3.92
CA HIS A 112 13.49 17.38 2.54
C HIS A 112 12.42 18.28 1.93
N ILE A 113 11.28 18.50 2.59
CA ILE A 113 10.18 19.34 2.06
C ILE A 113 10.63 20.79 1.80
N PRO A 114 11.40 21.46 2.67
CA PRO A 114 11.86 22.83 2.44
C PRO A 114 12.78 22.99 1.21
N ARG A 115 13.35 21.89 0.70
CA ARG A 115 14.12 21.90 -0.55
C ARG A 115 13.24 21.93 -1.79
N ALA A 116 12.04 21.35 -1.70
CA ALA A 116 11.11 21.22 -2.82
C ALA A 116 10.07 22.34 -2.88
N VAL A 117 9.81 23.03 -1.77
CA VAL A 117 8.77 24.06 -1.68
C VAL A 117 9.30 25.25 -0.89
N ARG A 118 9.15 26.46 -1.44
CA ARG A 118 9.51 27.74 -0.80
C ARG A 118 8.27 28.64 -0.77
N GLY A 119 8.00 29.28 0.36
CA GLY A 119 6.87 30.20 0.53
C GLY A 119 6.25 30.14 1.92
N LYS A 120 5.14 30.88 2.11
CA LYS A 120 4.33 30.79 3.34
C LYS A 120 3.58 29.46 3.38
N VAL A 121 3.48 28.87 4.56
CA VAL A 121 2.85 27.55 4.76
C VAL A 121 1.37 27.57 4.34
N GLY A 122 0.63 28.63 4.69
CA GLY A 122 -0.79 28.78 4.32
C GLY A 122 -1.04 28.70 2.81
N GLU A 123 -0.31 29.49 2.02
CA GLU A 123 -0.43 29.51 0.55
C GLU A 123 -0.05 28.15 -0.09
N ILE A 124 0.90 27.43 0.50
CA ILE A 124 1.30 26.10 0.03
C ILE A 124 0.21 25.07 0.32
N LEU A 125 -0.44 25.17 1.49
CA LEU A 125 -1.53 24.29 1.88
C LEU A 125 -2.77 24.54 1.02
N GLU A 126 -3.16 25.79 0.80
CA GLU A 126 -4.26 26.15 -0.11
C GLU A 126 -4.02 25.60 -1.53
N LYS A 127 -2.81 25.75 -2.07
CA LYS A 127 -2.46 25.20 -3.39
C LYS A 127 -2.51 23.68 -3.46
N LYS A 128 -2.33 22.99 -2.33
CA LYS A 128 -2.34 21.53 -2.24
C LYS A 128 -3.64 20.96 -1.70
N ASP A 129 -4.60 21.81 -1.36
CA ASP A 129 -5.88 21.37 -0.86
C ASP A 129 -6.75 20.90 -2.04
N GLU A 130 -6.81 19.58 -2.17
CA GLU A 130 -7.62 18.91 -3.19
C GLU A 130 -9.03 18.57 -2.68
N ARG A 131 -9.31 18.82 -1.40
CA ARG A 131 -10.59 18.46 -0.76
C ARG A 131 -11.43 19.69 -0.38
N SER A 132 -10.91 20.90 -0.60
CA SER A 132 -11.56 22.15 -0.19
C SER A 132 -11.90 22.17 1.30
N GLU A 133 -11.03 21.57 2.12
CA GLU A 133 -11.15 21.50 3.57
C GLU A 133 -10.21 22.48 4.27
N ALA A 134 -9.37 23.25 3.55
CA ALA A 134 -8.34 24.14 4.10
C ALA A 134 -8.87 25.09 5.19
N GLU A 135 -10.11 25.57 5.06
CA GLU A 135 -10.77 26.45 6.04
C GLU A 135 -11.03 25.77 7.40
N ASN A 136 -11.08 24.44 7.43
CA ASN A 136 -11.28 23.62 8.63
C ASN A 136 -9.96 23.29 9.34
N TRP A 137 -8.81 23.58 8.73
CA TRP A 137 -7.48 23.37 9.33
C TRP A 137 -7.15 24.57 10.21
N ASP A 138 -7.77 24.63 11.39
CA ASP A 138 -7.48 25.66 12.36
C ASP A 138 -6.07 25.43 12.94
N CYS A 139 -5.05 25.98 12.28
CA CYS A 139 -3.66 25.88 12.72
C CYS A 139 -3.41 26.55 14.09
N LEU A 140 -4.38 27.33 14.60
CA LEU A 140 -4.33 27.98 15.90
C LEU A 140 -4.79 27.08 17.07
N SER A 141 -5.43 25.93 16.80
CA SER A 141 -5.84 24.99 17.85
C SER A 141 -4.75 23.96 18.23
N TRP A 142 -3.57 24.05 17.60
CA TRP A 142 -2.42 23.15 17.79
C TRP A 142 -1.22 23.85 18.47
N ALA A 143 -1.45 25.02 19.09
CA ALA A 143 -0.50 25.70 19.98
C ALA A 143 -0.94 25.48 21.44
#